data_AF-A0A1F3VDR9-F1
#
_entry.id   AF-A0A1F3VDR9-F1
#
_cell.length_a   1.000
_cell.length_b   1.000
_cell.length_c   1.000
_cell.angle_alpha   90.00
_cell.angle_beta   90.00
_cell.angle_gamma   90.00
#
_symmetry.space_group_name_H-M   'P 1'
#
loop_
_entity.id
_entity.type
_entity.pdbx_description
1 polymer ?
#
loop_
_entity_poly.entity_id
_entity_poly.type
_entity_poly.pdbx_seq_one_letter_code
_entity_poly.pdbx_strand_id
1 'polypeptide(L)'
;MTTKLIMVAVFFITFFNLTSWAGQTVDASILMLNYIRPLNFSGPAGFVIFDQVRILRNDMMMILENDDEVFNSEIFIRNKFLGFKGKYHSFGFIVDSESFLGEVNEASIDNALLNIDDGRLSFSADHMKLDVLKAALEFNNSRLFCLKDQLLSTEADNLLFGCLNHANFTPNLQAANAKVKIEIRGDEASQNMFLEGLLESFEINENSFIFKAQKSHLKLVDKEIGLDEFQFICPKSFIVPPFDSQKIVGECLDNARLYNDEKQSIGLRFKTKVEEDQLDFYSRLKLVSLDKHLLRVLSLDNEFKLGLMLGKGPTVAIDCNKYINLSGEVFPEFMKACANNLSLSKNVWALQDTEFDIRYFLKITTGTTTVDRLNLVLDSFQKVNHKAYPREEIEKGTLTAFNININCQNDNSLDDLELYKVFNNCFESGKIVVDHVIDSKEKELLKIYKSYDGVMSGFDQFARFDPSGFVKNQKPIAKNVSIALNNNGMNLTAKFYFMMGYKNIMLSGPIKFNAADSEIEIEIVKVKLPVPWLGRSIWFASKIFKKFLSSSTIRVVKNKIYIKVGRS
;
A
#
# COMPACT_ATOMS: atom_id res chain seq x y z
N MET A 1 28.25 4.94 -31.12
CA MET A 1 27.39 5.58 -32.14
C MET A 1 25.99 5.86 -31.58
N THR A 2 25.92 6.30 -30.32
CA THR A 2 24.72 6.33 -29.46
C THR A 2 24.71 7.58 -28.55
N THR A 3 25.25 8.70 -29.02
CA THR A 3 25.67 9.82 -28.14
C THR A 3 25.00 11.14 -28.54
N LYS A 4 23.71 11.34 -28.28
CA LYS A 4 23.00 12.52 -28.83
C LYS A 4 21.93 13.20 -27.96
N LEU A 5 21.88 12.95 -26.65
CA LEU A 5 21.20 13.88 -25.72
C LEU A 5 22.17 14.59 -24.75
N ILE A 6 23.37 14.04 -24.58
CA ILE A 6 24.58 14.75 -24.10
C ILE A 6 25.05 15.72 -25.21
N MET A 7 24.18 16.36 -25.98
CA MET A 7 24.59 16.90 -27.28
C MET A 7 25.23 18.28 -27.20
N VAL A 8 25.04 19.01 -26.11
CA VAL A 8 25.75 20.28 -25.83
C VAL A 8 27.13 20.02 -25.21
N ALA A 9 27.28 18.98 -24.37
CA ALA A 9 28.61 18.51 -23.96
C ALA A 9 29.33 17.89 -25.15
N VAL A 10 28.69 16.95 -25.84
CA VAL A 10 29.24 16.25 -27.01
C VAL A 10 29.53 17.22 -28.15
N PHE A 11 28.84 18.37 -28.24
CA PHE A 11 29.19 19.46 -29.14
C PHE A 11 30.62 19.96 -28.91
N PHE A 12 31.07 20.06 -27.66
CA PHE A 12 32.48 20.30 -27.33
C PHE A 12 33.36 19.09 -27.58
N ILE A 13 32.88 17.88 -27.26
CA ILE A 13 33.64 16.62 -27.46
C ILE A 13 33.93 16.31 -28.93
N THR A 14 33.05 16.70 -29.84
CA THR A 14 33.16 16.36 -31.27
C THR A 14 33.88 17.43 -32.08
N PHE A 15 33.88 18.69 -31.64
CA PHE A 15 34.71 19.74 -32.27
C PHE A 15 36.21 19.46 -32.11
N PHE A 16 36.56 18.81 -31.00
CA PHE A 16 37.89 18.33 -30.73
C PHE A 16 37.94 16.83 -31.02
N ASN A 17 38.33 16.46 -32.24
CA ASN A 17 38.60 15.09 -32.69
C ASN A 17 39.81 14.49 -31.92
N LEU A 18 39.72 14.44 -30.60
CA LEU A 18 40.78 14.12 -29.66
C LEU A 18 40.59 12.65 -29.29
N THR A 19 41.34 11.80 -29.98
CA THR A 19 41.40 10.36 -29.76
C THR A 19 42.07 9.95 -28.43
N SER A 20 42.33 10.91 -27.53
CA SER A 20 42.80 10.67 -26.16
C SER A 20 42.26 11.76 -25.21
N TRP A 21 41.22 11.41 -24.45
CA TRP A 21 40.64 12.24 -23.38
C TRP A 21 41.45 12.21 -22.10
N ALA A 22 42.47 11.37 -21.97
CA ALA A 22 43.34 11.36 -20.79
C ALA A 22 43.91 12.76 -20.48
N GLY A 23 43.57 13.28 -19.30
CA GLY A 23 43.95 14.58 -18.77
C GLY A 23 43.11 15.74 -19.27
N GLN A 24 41.83 15.53 -19.60
CA GLN A 24 40.94 16.60 -20.08
C GLN A 24 39.77 16.84 -19.13
N THR A 25 39.41 18.11 -18.93
CA THR A 25 38.22 18.53 -18.18
C THR A 25 37.42 19.52 -19.00
N VAL A 26 36.11 19.32 -19.07
CA VAL A 26 35.18 20.23 -19.73
C VAL A 26 34.17 20.73 -18.70
N ASP A 27 34.13 22.04 -18.50
CA ASP A 27 33.12 22.73 -17.70
C ASP A 27 32.24 23.56 -18.61
N ALA A 28 30.94 23.31 -18.63
CA ALA A 28 29.97 24.08 -19.41
C ALA A 28 28.85 24.59 -18.50
N SER A 29 28.53 25.87 -18.63
CA SER A 29 27.32 26.47 -18.04
C SER A 29 26.30 26.71 -19.15
N ILE A 30 25.16 26.04 -19.07
CA ILE A 30 24.08 26.10 -20.05
C ILE A 30 22.94 26.88 -19.40
N LEU A 31 22.61 28.05 -19.94
CA LEU A 31 21.51 28.86 -19.41
C LEU A 31 20.17 28.23 -19.78
N MET A 32 20.03 27.80 -21.03
CA MET A 32 18.78 27.25 -21.53
C MET A 32 19.04 26.26 -22.67
N LEU A 33 18.37 25.13 -22.63
CA LEU A 33 18.12 24.28 -23.78
C LEU A 33 16.62 24.05 -23.85
N ASN A 34 16.04 24.28 -25.01
CA ASN A 34 14.67 23.91 -25.30
C ASN A 34 14.65 23.24 -26.66
N TYR A 35 14.20 22.00 -26.69
CA TYR A 35 14.07 21.19 -27.89
C TYR A 35 12.66 20.63 -27.96
N ILE A 36 11.99 20.84 -29.08
CA ILE A 36 10.69 20.23 -29.42
C ILE A 36 10.83 19.67 -30.83
N ARG A 37 10.59 18.37 -30.96
CA ARG A 37 10.69 17.69 -32.24
C ARG A 37 9.58 18.16 -33.19
N PRO A 38 9.90 18.62 -34.41
CA PRO A 38 8.90 18.96 -35.41
C PRO A 38 8.09 17.73 -35.85
N LEU A 39 6.78 17.90 -36.06
CA LEU A 39 5.88 16.81 -36.50
C LEU A 39 6.36 16.10 -37.78
N ASN A 40 6.99 16.84 -38.69
CA ASN A 40 7.49 16.34 -39.97
C ASN A 40 8.97 15.92 -39.94
N PHE A 41 9.59 15.80 -38.76
CA PHE A 41 11.03 15.49 -38.60
C PHE A 41 11.96 16.42 -39.40
N SER A 42 11.51 17.65 -39.64
CA SER A 42 12.24 18.64 -40.42
C SER A 42 11.74 20.04 -40.06
N GLY A 43 12.67 20.98 -39.85
CA GLY A 43 12.40 22.37 -39.49
C GLY A 43 13.07 22.81 -38.18
N PRO A 44 12.80 24.05 -37.73
CA PRO A 44 13.21 24.55 -36.43
C PRO A 44 12.70 23.65 -35.30
N ALA A 45 13.58 23.31 -34.37
CA ALA A 45 13.33 22.37 -33.28
C ALA A 45 13.66 22.96 -31.89
N GLY A 46 14.01 24.25 -31.79
CA GLY A 46 14.22 24.94 -30.52
C GLY A 46 15.52 25.74 -30.45
N PHE A 47 16.09 25.93 -29.27
CA PHE A 47 17.26 26.77 -29.03
C PHE A 47 18.17 26.21 -27.94
N VAL A 48 19.45 26.53 -28.03
CA VAL A 48 20.44 26.34 -26.97
C VAL A 48 21.21 27.63 -26.72
N ILE A 49 21.36 27.98 -25.45
CA ILE A 49 22.07 29.14 -24.94
C ILE A 49 23.01 28.66 -23.84
N PHE A 50 24.30 28.87 -24.01
CA PHE A 50 25.29 28.67 -22.94
C PHE A 50 25.80 30.01 -22.44
N ASP A 51 26.22 30.04 -21.18
CA ASP A 51 26.88 31.20 -20.57
C ASP A 51 28.38 31.16 -20.88
N GLN A 52 29.02 30.06 -20.49
CA GLN A 52 30.45 29.85 -20.71
C GLN A 52 30.78 28.37 -20.88
N VAL A 53 31.87 28.11 -21.59
CA VAL A 53 32.47 26.78 -21.70
C VAL A 53 33.98 26.87 -21.51
N ARG A 54 34.51 26.03 -20.63
CA ARG A 54 35.93 25.92 -20.32
C ARG A 54 36.40 24.53 -20.66
N ILE A 55 37.49 24.44 -21.41
CA ILE A 55 38.14 23.19 -21.75
C ILE A 55 39.56 23.28 -21.20
N LEU A 56 39.88 22.36 -20.31
CA LEU A 56 41.17 22.22 -19.69
C LEU A 56 41.81 20.94 -20.22
N ARG A 57 43.01 21.06 -20.76
CA ARG A 57 43.89 19.97 -21.14
C ARG A 57 45.24 20.20 -20.47
N ASN A 58 46.04 19.14 -20.34
CA ASN A 58 47.38 19.24 -19.73
C ASN A 58 48.27 20.35 -20.32
N ASP A 59 48.06 20.71 -21.59
CA ASP A 59 48.84 21.68 -22.35
C ASP A 59 48.05 22.92 -22.80
N MET A 60 46.74 23.00 -22.50
CA MET A 60 45.87 24.03 -23.07
C MET A 60 44.69 24.36 -22.15
N MET A 61 44.39 25.65 -22.02
CA MET A 61 43.13 26.15 -21.43
C MET A 61 42.41 26.98 -22.48
N MET A 62 41.16 26.61 -22.78
CA MET A 62 40.27 27.38 -23.63
C MET A 62 39.07 27.82 -22.79
N ILE A 63 38.75 29.12 -22.83
CA ILE A 63 37.56 29.68 -22.21
C ILE A 63 36.77 30.37 -23.31
N LEU A 64 35.51 29.99 -23.45
CA LEU A 64 34.55 30.55 -24.39
C LEU A 64 33.41 31.15 -23.59
N GLU A 65 33.36 32.48 -23.53
CA GLU A 65 32.26 33.23 -22.93
C GLU A 65 31.29 33.62 -24.05
N ASN A 66 29.98 33.49 -23.80
CA ASN A 66 28.94 33.83 -24.76
C ASN A 66 28.51 35.30 -24.63
N ASP A 67 29.49 36.19 -24.57
CA ASP A 67 29.26 37.63 -24.63
C ASP A 67 28.62 38.00 -25.98
N ASP A 68 27.72 38.99 -25.96
CA ASP A 68 26.96 39.46 -27.13
C ASP A 68 26.10 38.39 -27.83
N GLU A 69 25.74 37.30 -27.14
CA GLU A 69 24.83 36.26 -27.64
C GLU A 69 25.32 35.55 -28.91
N VAL A 70 26.64 35.60 -29.18
CA VAL A 70 27.24 35.08 -30.42
C VAL A 70 26.93 33.60 -30.64
N PHE A 71 26.88 32.83 -29.55
CA PHE A 71 26.67 31.38 -29.56
C PHE A 71 25.23 30.93 -29.31
N ASN A 72 24.30 31.87 -29.14
CA ASN A 72 22.87 31.54 -29.12
C ASN A 72 22.51 30.84 -30.43
N SER A 73 22.10 29.57 -30.33
CA SER A 73 21.96 28.71 -31.51
C SER A 73 20.55 28.18 -31.62
N GLU A 74 19.91 28.41 -32.77
CA GLU A 74 18.67 27.74 -33.18
C GLU A 74 18.97 26.28 -33.52
N ILE A 75 18.24 25.36 -32.89
CA ILE A 75 18.28 23.93 -33.20
C ILE A 75 17.34 23.69 -34.37
N PHE A 76 17.77 22.93 -35.38
CA PHE A 76 16.93 22.54 -36.50
C PHE A 76 17.18 21.09 -36.91
N ILE A 77 16.14 20.40 -37.39
CA ILE A 77 16.23 19.04 -37.92
C ILE A 77 16.04 19.08 -39.43
N ARG A 78 16.77 18.25 -40.18
CA ARG A 78 16.56 18.01 -41.61
C ARG A 78 16.83 16.54 -41.93
N ASN A 79 15.79 15.71 -42.04
CA ASN A 79 15.94 14.25 -42.18
C ASN A 79 16.86 13.69 -41.06
N LYS A 80 17.90 12.95 -41.44
CA LYS A 80 18.94 12.38 -40.58
C LYS A 80 19.97 13.43 -40.15
N PHE A 81 19.59 14.69 -39.94
CA PHE A 81 20.54 15.77 -39.58
C PHE A 81 19.97 16.62 -38.47
N LEU A 82 20.72 16.79 -37.38
CA LEU A 82 20.46 17.78 -36.35
C LEU A 82 21.50 18.89 -36.49
N GLY A 83 21.03 20.09 -36.77
CA GLY A 83 21.87 21.27 -36.91
C GLY A 83 21.60 22.30 -35.83
N PHE A 84 22.59 23.18 -35.68
CA PHE A 84 22.60 24.32 -34.80
C PHE A 84 23.06 25.52 -35.62
N LYS A 85 22.33 26.62 -35.54
CA LYS A 85 22.60 27.83 -36.31
C LYS A 85 22.64 29.02 -35.36
N GLY A 86 23.82 29.57 -35.16
CA GLY A 86 24.00 30.85 -34.49
C GLY A 86 24.21 32.00 -35.46
N LYS A 87 24.64 33.15 -34.93
CA LYS A 87 24.80 34.38 -35.71
C LYS A 87 25.91 34.29 -36.76
N TYR A 88 27.03 33.65 -36.40
CA TYR A 88 28.23 33.57 -37.24
C TYR A 88 28.71 32.13 -37.52
N HIS A 89 28.00 31.13 -37.00
CA HIS A 89 28.35 29.72 -37.14
C HIS A 89 27.12 28.87 -37.43
N SER A 90 27.34 27.78 -38.14
CA SER A 90 26.37 26.70 -38.25
C SER A 90 27.11 25.38 -38.31
N PHE A 91 26.63 24.42 -37.57
CA PHE A 91 27.17 23.06 -37.54
C PHE A 91 26.01 22.09 -37.42
N GLY A 92 26.29 20.81 -37.66
CA GLY A 92 25.31 19.79 -37.39
C GLY A 92 25.85 18.40 -37.65
N PHE A 93 25.03 17.41 -37.31
CA PHE A 93 25.45 16.04 -37.16
C PHE A 93 24.45 15.11 -37.81
N ILE A 94 24.97 14.07 -38.46
CA ILE A 94 24.13 13.02 -39.04
C ILE A 94 23.53 12.19 -37.89
N VAL A 95 22.22 12.27 -37.70
CA VAL A 95 21.44 11.48 -36.74
C VAL A 95 21.01 10.20 -37.43
N ASP A 96 21.54 9.06 -36.97
CA ASP A 96 21.12 7.78 -37.51
C ASP A 96 19.67 7.45 -37.09
N SER A 97 18.99 6.61 -37.86
CA SER A 97 17.64 6.11 -37.55
C SER A 97 17.58 5.33 -36.24
N GLU A 98 18.69 4.76 -35.79
CA GLU A 98 18.82 4.07 -34.50
C GLU A 98 19.29 5.01 -33.36
N SER A 99 19.41 6.32 -33.62
CA SER A 99 19.81 7.27 -32.59
C SER A 99 18.68 7.52 -31.60
N PHE A 100 19.02 7.54 -30.31
CA PHE A 100 18.10 7.92 -29.23
C PHE A 100 17.37 9.25 -29.47
N LEU A 101 17.96 10.21 -30.19
CA LEU A 101 17.27 11.45 -30.58
C LEU A 101 15.97 11.21 -31.37
N GLY A 102 15.91 10.10 -32.11
CA GLY A 102 14.70 9.68 -32.82
C GLY A 102 13.55 9.34 -31.88
N GLU A 103 13.81 9.09 -30.60
CA GLU A 103 12.79 8.81 -29.58
C GLU A 103 12.39 10.05 -28.78
N VAL A 104 13.16 11.14 -28.86
CA VAL A 104 12.98 12.35 -28.05
C VAL A 104 11.94 13.27 -28.70
N ASN A 105 10.83 13.48 -27.99
CA ASN A 105 9.79 14.43 -28.36
C ASN A 105 10.15 15.84 -27.91
N GLU A 106 10.60 15.97 -26.67
CA GLU A 106 10.87 17.24 -26.02
C GLU A 106 12.05 17.08 -25.06
N ALA A 107 12.90 18.10 -24.96
CA ALA A 107 13.89 18.21 -23.91
C ALA A 107 14.02 19.67 -23.48
N SER A 108 14.01 19.93 -22.17
CA SER A 108 14.28 21.27 -21.63
C SER A 108 15.30 21.20 -20.50
N ILE A 109 16.17 22.20 -20.43
CA ILE A 109 17.16 22.35 -19.36
C ILE A 109 17.28 23.84 -19.06
N ASP A 110 17.19 24.20 -17.78
CA ASP A 110 17.42 25.58 -17.31
C ASP A 110 18.58 25.61 -16.31
N ASN A 111 19.46 26.61 -16.46
CA ASN A 111 20.60 26.89 -15.57
C ASN A 111 21.39 25.64 -15.18
N ALA A 112 21.91 24.92 -16.19
CA ALA A 112 22.71 23.74 -15.96
C ALA A 112 24.20 24.04 -15.85
N LEU A 113 24.85 23.26 -14.99
CA LEU A 113 26.31 23.15 -14.89
C LEU A 113 26.71 21.72 -15.22
N LEU A 114 27.63 21.59 -16.14
CA LEU A 114 28.14 20.32 -16.62
C LEU A 114 29.64 20.29 -16.46
N ASN A 115 30.13 19.31 -15.73
CA ASN A 115 31.56 19.05 -15.52
C ASN A 115 31.83 17.61 -15.98
N ILE A 116 32.78 17.46 -16.90
CA ILE A 116 33.25 16.17 -17.40
C ILE A 116 34.75 16.11 -17.16
N ASP A 117 35.24 15.05 -16.55
CA ASP A 117 36.68 14.76 -16.45
C ASP A 117 36.98 13.28 -16.79
N ASP A 118 38.25 12.88 -16.64
CA ASP A 118 38.76 11.56 -17.00
C ASP A 118 37.98 10.38 -16.38
N GLY A 119 37.29 10.58 -15.25
CA GLY A 119 36.65 9.52 -14.48
C GLY A 119 35.17 9.73 -14.18
N ARG A 120 34.63 10.93 -14.37
CA ARG A 120 33.25 11.24 -13.98
C ARG A 120 32.59 12.29 -14.87
N LEU A 121 31.25 12.26 -14.83
CA LEU A 121 30.39 13.34 -15.28
C LEU A 121 29.54 13.79 -14.10
N SER A 122 29.50 15.10 -13.89
CA SER A 122 28.61 15.77 -12.94
C SER A 122 27.77 16.77 -13.72
N PHE A 123 26.46 16.63 -13.63
CA PHE A 123 25.50 17.54 -14.26
C PHE A 123 24.52 18.00 -13.20
N SER A 124 24.27 19.30 -13.06
CA SER A 124 23.24 19.86 -12.18
C SER A 124 22.41 20.87 -12.94
N ALA A 125 21.11 20.93 -12.68
CA ALA A 125 20.21 21.89 -13.32
C ALA A 125 19.09 22.33 -12.37
N ASP A 126 18.60 23.55 -12.55
CA ASP A 126 17.42 24.06 -11.84
C ASP A 126 16.15 23.36 -12.36
N HIS A 127 16.09 23.13 -13.67
CA HIS A 127 15.03 22.37 -14.34
C HIS A 127 15.65 21.44 -15.39
N MET A 128 15.17 20.20 -15.45
CA MET A 128 15.47 19.25 -16.50
C MET A 128 14.21 18.47 -16.85
N LYS A 129 13.80 18.50 -18.12
CA LYS A 129 12.72 17.68 -18.66
C LYS A 129 13.20 16.89 -19.86
N LEU A 130 12.78 15.64 -19.93
CA LEU A 130 13.01 14.76 -21.06
C LEU A 130 11.72 14.00 -21.35
N ASP A 131 11.13 14.25 -22.50
CA ASP A 131 9.98 13.51 -23.02
C ASP A 131 10.43 12.60 -24.17
N VAL A 132 10.25 11.30 -23.97
CA VAL A 132 10.45 10.25 -24.96
C VAL A 132 9.14 9.51 -25.23
N LEU A 133 9.10 8.69 -26.28
CA LEU A 133 7.87 8.03 -26.75
C LEU A 133 7.01 7.39 -25.63
N LYS A 134 7.59 6.58 -24.75
CA LYS A 134 6.87 5.87 -23.67
C LYS A 134 7.09 6.43 -22.26
N ALA A 135 7.82 7.53 -22.10
CA ALA A 135 8.08 8.09 -20.79
C ALA A 135 8.36 9.60 -20.84
N ALA A 136 8.00 10.30 -19.77
CA ALA A 136 8.50 11.66 -19.53
C ALA A 136 9.10 11.74 -18.13
N LEU A 137 10.24 12.41 -18.04
CA LEU A 137 10.98 12.63 -16.80
C LEU A 137 11.13 14.13 -16.62
N GLU A 138 10.76 14.64 -15.45
CA GLU A 138 10.97 16.03 -15.06
C GLU A 138 11.63 16.06 -13.69
N PHE A 139 12.77 16.73 -13.59
CA PHE A 139 13.53 16.90 -12.36
C PHE A 139 13.81 18.37 -12.12
N ASN A 140 13.55 18.84 -10.89
CA ASN A 140 13.81 20.20 -10.48
C ASN A 140 14.89 20.22 -9.41
N ASN A 141 15.83 21.16 -9.51
CA ASN A 141 16.95 21.34 -8.59
C ASN A 141 17.70 20.03 -8.32
N SER A 142 18.09 19.34 -9.38
CA SER A 142 18.69 18.01 -9.30
C SER A 142 20.14 17.99 -9.78
N ARG A 143 20.89 17.01 -9.30
CA ARG A 143 22.26 16.74 -9.70
C ARG A 143 22.39 15.28 -10.07
N LEU A 144 22.82 15.03 -11.30
CA LEU A 144 23.31 13.76 -11.79
C LEU A 144 24.82 13.66 -11.56
N PHE A 145 25.25 12.55 -10.99
CA PHE A 145 26.62 12.13 -10.92
C PHE A 145 26.75 10.74 -11.54
N CYS A 146 27.70 10.54 -12.45
CA CYS A 146 28.05 9.23 -12.96
C CYS A 146 29.56 9.02 -13.04
N LEU A 147 29.94 7.75 -12.86
CA LEU A 147 31.32 7.29 -13.01
C LEU A 147 31.50 6.69 -14.39
N LYS A 148 32.65 6.94 -15.01
CA LYS A 148 33.04 6.32 -16.28
C LYS A 148 33.25 4.82 -16.07
N ASP A 149 32.68 4.00 -16.97
CA ASP A 149 32.94 2.57 -17.00
C ASP A 149 34.26 2.30 -17.76
N GLN A 150 35.08 1.36 -17.28
CA GLN A 150 36.39 1.04 -17.89
C GLN A 150 36.31 -0.06 -18.96
N LEU A 151 35.12 -0.61 -19.23
CA LEU A 151 34.96 -1.83 -20.02
C LEU A 151 35.11 -1.67 -21.55
N LEU A 152 35.02 -0.47 -22.15
CA LEU A 152 35.05 -0.31 -23.62
C LEU A 152 36.24 0.51 -24.12
N SER A 153 36.50 0.39 -25.42
CA SER A 153 37.64 0.97 -26.11
C SER A 153 37.50 2.46 -26.48
N THR A 154 36.28 3.03 -26.44
CA THR A 154 36.01 4.43 -26.81
C THR A 154 35.54 5.24 -25.59
N GLU A 155 36.21 6.36 -25.32
CA GLU A 155 36.05 7.11 -24.05
C GLU A 155 34.69 7.79 -23.87
N ALA A 156 34.05 8.24 -24.96
CA ALA A 156 32.72 8.86 -24.91
C ALA A 156 31.61 7.81 -24.69
N ASP A 157 31.77 6.61 -25.23
CA ASP A 157 30.85 5.51 -24.99
C ASP A 157 31.00 5.06 -23.52
N ASN A 158 32.22 4.87 -23.01
CA ASN A 158 32.48 4.55 -21.60
C ASN A 158 31.77 5.46 -20.58
N LEU A 159 31.70 6.76 -20.85
CA LEU A 159 31.02 7.69 -19.96
C LEU A 159 29.50 7.48 -19.98
N LEU A 160 28.91 7.32 -21.17
CA LEU A 160 27.48 7.06 -21.31
C LEU A 160 27.07 5.74 -20.67
N PHE A 161 27.83 4.67 -20.90
CA PHE A 161 27.61 3.36 -20.29
C PHE A 161 27.75 3.45 -18.77
N GLY A 162 28.74 4.20 -18.32
CA GLY A 162 28.90 4.60 -16.93
C GLY A 162 27.64 5.25 -16.39
N CYS A 163 27.05 6.24 -17.05
CA CYS A 163 25.82 6.87 -16.57
C CYS A 163 24.58 5.96 -16.66
N LEU A 164 24.51 5.03 -17.62
CA LEU A 164 23.39 4.09 -17.76
C LEU A 164 23.44 2.92 -16.77
N ASN A 165 24.60 2.66 -16.15
CA ASN A 165 24.77 1.55 -15.20
C ASN A 165 25.32 1.97 -13.84
N HIS A 166 25.80 3.21 -13.68
CA HIS A 166 26.45 3.76 -12.49
C HIS A 166 26.18 5.28 -12.38
N ALA A 167 24.90 5.64 -12.25
CA ALA A 167 24.48 7.02 -12.02
C ALA A 167 23.78 7.19 -10.68
N ASN A 168 23.85 8.39 -10.14
CA ASN A 168 23.09 8.80 -8.99
C ASN A 168 22.54 10.21 -9.22
N PHE A 169 21.22 10.33 -9.19
CA PHE A 169 20.50 11.58 -9.18
C PHE A 169 20.14 11.94 -7.74
N THR A 170 20.53 13.12 -7.30
CA THR A 170 20.26 13.61 -5.94
C THR A 170 19.77 15.05 -5.99
N PRO A 171 19.06 15.53 -4.95
CA PRO A 171 18.79 16.94 -4.78
C PRO A 171 20.09 17.76 -4.82
N ASN A 172 20.05 18.92 -5.47
CA ASN A 172 21.13 19.87 -5.36
C ASN A 172 21.25 20.34 -3.90
N LEU A 173 22.47 20.35 -3.34
CA LEU A 173 22.75 20.53 -1.90
C LEU A 173 22.14 21.80 -1.28
N GLN A 174 21.79 22.79 -2.11
CA GLN A 174 21.22 24.06 -1.70
C GLN A 174 19.68 24.10 -1.70
N ALA A 175 19.01 23.10 -2.28
CA ALA A 175 17.56 23.08 -2.46
C ALA A 175 16.90 21.94 -1.68
N ALA A 176 16.17 22.28 -0.61
CA ALA A 176 15.47 21.32 0.24
C ALA A 176 14.28 20.60 -0.43
N ASN A 177 13.94 20.93 -1.69
CA ASN A 177 12.74 20.44 -2.37
C ASN A 177 13.02 20.11 -3.85
N ALA A 178 13.89 19.14 -4.13
CA ALA A 178 14.02 18.63 -5.48
C ALA A 178 12.75 17.87 -5.86
N LYS A 179 11.93 18.44 -6.75
CA LYS A 179 10.73 17.77 -7.23
C LYS A 179 11.06 16.86 -8.40
N VAL A 180 10.42 15.72 -8.45
CA VAL A 180 10.52 14.78 -9.56
C VAL A 180 9.13 14.40 -10.04
N LYS A 181 8.96 14.34 -11.37
CA LYS A 181 7.80 13.76 -12.02
C LYS A 181 8.25 12.72 -13.02
N ILE A 182 7.63 11.56 -12.97
CA ILE A 182 7.86 10.44 -13.86
C ILE A 182 6.51 10.05 -14.44
N GLU A 183 6.37 10.17 -15.75
CA GLU A 183 5.23 9.68 -16.51
C GLU A 183 5.69 8.46 -17.29
N ILE A 184 4.96 7.35 -17.19
CA ILE A 184 5.14 6.16 -18.01
C ILE A 184 3.87 5.96 -18.82
N ARG A 185 4.03 5.83 -20.14
CA ARG A 185 2.94 5.72 -21.10
C ARG A 185 2.88 4.29 -21.62
N GLY A 186 1.77 3.63 -21.37
CA GLY A 186 1.52 2.30 -21.94
C GLY A 186 1.04 2.39 -23.39
N ASP A 187 0.75 1.24 -23.98
CA ASP A 187 0.17 1.18 -25.34
C ASP A 187 -1.30 1.63 -25.32
N GLU A 188 -1.94 1.53 -24.16
CA GLU A 188 -3.29 2.03 -23.89
C GLU A 188 -3.29 3.09 -22.79
N ALA A 189 -4.21 4.05 -22.85
CA ALA A 189 -4.34 5.08 -21.82
C ALA A 189 -4.59 4.48 -20.42
N SER A 190 -5.22 3.30 -20.34
CA SER A 190 -5.48 2.51 -19.13
C SER A 190 -4.21 2.06 -18.39
N GLN A 191 -3.05 2.10 -19.05
CA GLN A 191 -1.76 1.66 -18.53
C GLN A 191 -0.86 2.82 -18.10
N ASN A 192 -1.31 4.06 -18.27
CA ASN A 192 -0.52 5.23 -17.92
C ASN A 192 -0.31 5.32 -16.41
N MET A 193 0.93 5.60 -16.03
CA MET A 193 1.34 5.81 -14.64
C MET A 193 1.99 7.17 -14.52
N PHE A 194 1.57 7.95 -13.53
CA PHE A 194 2.16 9.23 -13.21
C PHE A 194 2.61 9.23 -11.76
N LEU A 195 3.86 9.54 -11.52
CA LEU A 195 4.48 9.62 -10.21
C LEU A 195 5.04 11.02 -10.02
N GLU A 196 4.66 11.68 -8.95
CA GLU A 196 5.20 12.98 -8.53
C GLU A 196 5.67 12.88 -7.08
N GLY A 197 6.79 13.51 -6.73
CA GLY A 197 7.29 13.50 -5.36
C GLY A 197 8.48 14.42 -5.11
N LEU A 198 8.95 14.43 -3.86
CA LEU A 198 10.22 15.05 -3.48
C LEU A 198 11.32 13.99 -3.59
N LEU A 199 12.23 14.15 -4.54
CA LEU A 199 13.34 13.24 -4.78
C LEU A 199 14.26 13.21 -3.55
N GLU A 200 14.61 12.01 -3.09
CA GLU A 200 15.70 11.79 -2.14
C GLU A 200 16.94 11.28 -2.87
N SER A 201 16.78 10.20 -3.64
CA SER A 201 17.80 9.72 -4.58
C SER A 201 17.16 8.95 -5.73
N PHE A 202 17.82 8.95 -6.88
CA PHE A 202 17.53 8.02 -7.97
C PHE A 202 18.83 7.41 -8.47
N GLU A 203 19.07 6.18 -8.05
CA GLU A 203 20.31 5.45 -8.28
C GLU A 203 20.12 4.46 -9.44
N ILE A 204 21.06 4.48 -10.37
CA ILE A 204 21.16 3.54 -11.47
C ILE A 204 22.42 2.71 -11.21
N ASN A 205 22.23 1.43 -10.90
CA ASN A 205 23.31 0.46 -10.76
C ASN A 205 23.24 -0.58 -11.90
N GLU A 206 24.15 -1.55 -11.93
CA GLU A 206 24.21 -2.55 -12.99
C GLU A 206 22.91 -3.35 -13.15
N ASN A 207 22.23 -3.63 -12.04
CA ASN A 207 21.15 -4.62 -11.98
C ASN A 207 19.78 -4.02 -11.63
N SER A 208 19.71 -2.73 -11.32
CA SER A 208 18.48 -2.08 -10.89
C SER A 208 18.52 -0.56 -11.01
N PHE A 209 17.33 0.00 -11.12
CA PHE A 209 17.00 1.36 -10.80
C PHE A 209 16.41 1.41 -9.40
N ILE A 210 16.90 2.32 -8.57
CA ILE A 210 16.42 2.53 -7.19
C ILE A 210 15.99 3.98 -7.07
N PHE A 211 14.70 4.21 -7.00
CA PHE A 211 14.10 5.53 -6.84
C PHE A 211 13.57 5.69 -5.42
N LYS A 212 14.01 6.73 -4.72
CA LYS A 212 13.57 7.09 -3.37
C LYS A 212 12.96 8.49 -3.39
N ALA A 213 11.75 8.61 -2.87
CA ALA A 213 11.09 9.90 -2.77
C ALA A 213 10.19 10.00 -1.54
N GLN A 214 9.95 11.26 -1.15
CA GLN A 214 9.08 11.65 -0.05
C GLN A 214 7.84 12.39 -0.59
N LYS A 215 6.76 12.45 0.21
CA LYS A 215 5.50 13.14 -0.06
C LYS A 215 5.02 12.93 -1.50
N SER A 216 5.03 11.67 -1.92
CA SER A 216 4.82 11.28 -3.30
C SER A 216 3.35 10.98 -3.57
N HIS A 217 2.95 11.23 -4.80
CA HIS A 217 1.63 10.99 -5.35
C HIS A 217 1.80 10.11 -6.58
N LEU A 218 1.26 8.90 -6.50
CA LEU A 218 1.18 7.98 -7.62
C LEU A 218 -0.24 8.00 -8.16
N LYS A 219 -0.42 8.56 -9.36
CA LYS A 219 -1.67 8.57 -10.09
C LYS A 219 -1.65 7.48 -11.15
N LEU A 220 -2.63 6.60 -11.03
CA LEU A 220 -3.06 5.67 -12.07
C LEU A 220 -4.34 6.21 -12.70
N VAL A 221 -4.85 5.57 -13.74
CA VAL A 221 -5.97 6.07 -14.56
C VAL A 221 -7.22 6.40 -13.74
N ASP A 222 -7.57 5.56 -12.78
CA ASP A 222 -8.76 5.66 -11.94
C ASP A 222 -8.42 5.79 -10.44
N LYS A 223 -7.14 5.81 -10.07
CA LYS A 223 -6.66 5.71 -8.68
C LYS A 223 -5.57 6.72 -8.38
N GLU A 224 -5.57 7.21 -7.14
CA GLU A 224 -4.54 8.09 -6.60
C GLU A 224 -4.01 7.51 -5.30
N ILE A 225 -2.71 7.32 -5.20
CA ILE A 225 -2.05 6.74 -4.02
C ILE A 225 -1.10 7.79 -3.45
N GLY A 226 -1.29 8.17 -2.19
CA GLY A 226 -0.40 9.06 -1.45
C GLY A 226 0.62 8.27 -0.64
N LEU A 227 1.90 8.60 -0.79
CA LEU A 227 3.03 7.91 -0.14
C LEU A 227 3.87 8.94 0.63
N ASP A 228 4.05 8.77 1.94
CA ASP A 228 4.87 9.68 2.75
C ASP A 228 6.35 9.54 2.42
N GLU A 229 6.86 8.31 2.40
CA GLU A 229 8.18 7.93 1.92
C GLU A 229 8.04 6.58 1.18
N PHE A 230 8.74 6.41 0.07
CA PHE A 230 8.79 5.12 -0.59
C PHE A 230 10.08 4.92 -1.38
N GLN A 231 10.45 3.65 -1.52
CA GLN A 231 11.53 3.19 -2.38
C GLN A 231 10.96 2.29 -3.46
N PHE A 232 11.15 2.68 -4.72
CA PHE A 232 10.82 1.90 -5.90
C PHE A 232 12.09 1.26 -6.44
N ILE A 233 12.15 -0.07 -6.36
CA ILE A 233 13.25 -0.86 -6.90
C ILE A 233 12.76 -1.55 -8.15
N CYS A 234 13.44 -1.28 -9.23
CA CYS A 234 13.09 -1.77 -10.54
C CYS A 234 14.31 -2.54 -11.10
N PRO A 235 14.27 -3.87 -11.12
CA PRO A 235 15.34 -4.68 -11.68
C PRO A 235 15.53 -4.38 -13.17
N LYS A 236 16.78 -4.38 -13.62
CA LYS A 236 17.14 -4.27 -15.04
C LYS A 236 18.28 -5.21 -15.38
N SER A 237 18.36 -5.60 -16.64
CA SER A 237 19.59 -6.13 -17.20
C SER A 237 20.66 -5.05 -17.35
N PHE A 238 21.93 -5.47 -17.38
CA PHE A 238 23.04 -4.57 -17.67
C PHE A 238 22.83 -3.93 -19.05
N ILE A 239 22.86 -2.59 -19.12
CA ILE A 239 22.50 -1.87 -20.34
C ILE A 239 23.72 -1.78 -21.23
N VAL A 240 23.60 -2.36 -22.43
CA VAL A 240 24.60 -2.31 -23.51
C VAL A 240 23.92 -1.71 -24.74
N PRO A 241 24.54 -0.76 -25.46
CA PRO A 241 24.08 -0.26 -26.74
C PRO A 241 23.85 -1.35 -27.77
N PRO A 242 22.88 -1.15 -28.68
CA PRO A 242 22.03 0.04 -28.81
C PRO A 242 21.02 0.19 -27.67
N PHE A 243 20.68 1.44 -27.31
CA PHE A 243 19.75 1.72 -26.22
C PHE A 243 18.32 1.39 -26.65
N ASP A 244 17.64 0.54 -25.87
CA ASP A 244 16.25 0.15 -26.09
C ASP A 244 15.42 0.58 -24.88
N SER A 245 14.82 1.77 -24.97
CA SER A 245 13.98 2.33 -23.91
C SER A 245 12.78 1.44 -23.58
N GLN A 246 12.23 0.75 -24.59
CA GLN A 246 11.05 -0.10 -24.42
C GLN A 246 11.40 -1.33 -23.60
N LYS A 247 12.52 -1.99 -23.89
CA LYS A 247 13.00 -3.13 -23.13
C LYS A 247 13.26 -2.76 -21.66
N ILE A 248 13.93 -1.63 -21.42
CA ILE A 248 14.26 -1.15 -20.07
C ILE A 248 12.99 -0.87 -19.26
N VAL A 249 12.04 -0.14 -19.85
CA VAL A 249 10.75 0.16 -19.19
C VAL A 249 9.93 -1.11 -18.98
N GLY A 250 9.95 -2.05 -19.94
CA GLY A 250 9.26 -3.34 -19.81
C GLY A 250 9.83 -4.21 -18.67
N GLU A 251 11.15 -4.43 -18.65
CA GLU A 251 11.83 -5.18 -17.57
C GLU A 251 11.53 -4.58 -16.19
N CYS A 252 11.46 -3.25 -16.14
CA CYS A 252 11.16 -2.47 -14.96
C CYS A 252 9.76 -2.73 -14.42
N LEU A 253 8.73 -2.53 -15.26
CA LEU A 253 7.33 -2.65 -14.89
C LEU A 253 6.95 -4.09 -14.50
N ASP A 254 7.58 -5.07 -15.12
CA ASP A 254 7.31 -6.49 -14.86
C ASP A 254 7.83 -6.94 -13.48
N ASN A 255 8.84 -6.28 -12.91
CA ASN A 255 9.52 -6.75 -11.71
C ASN A 255 9.65 -5.68 -10.60
N ALA A 256 8.96 -4.56 -10.75
CA ALA A 256 9.03 -3.45 -9.83
C ALA A 256 8.56 -3.82 -8.42
N ARG A 257 9.29 -3.34 -7.41
CA ARG A 257 8.97 -3.54 -6.00
C ARG A 257 8.91 -2.20 -5.29
N LEU A 258 7.89 -2.03 -4.48
CA LEU A 258 7.69 -0.83 -3.67
C LEU A 258 7.88 -1.19 -2.20
N TYR A 259 8.95 -0.64 -1.63
CA TYR A 259 9.34 -0.82 -0.25
C TYR A 259 9.01 0.43 0.55
N ASN A 260 8.55 0.23 1.79
CA ASN A 260 8.50 1.27 2.81
C ASN A 260 9.35 0.79 3.99
N ASP A 261 10.26 1.64 4.48
CA ASP A 261 11.09 1.31 5.63
C ASP A 261 10.22 1.12 6.88
N GLU A 262 10.67 0.28 7.82
CA GLU A 262 9.86 -0.31 8.92
C GLU A 262 9.12 0.67 9.86
N LYS A 263 9.24 1.98 9.67
CA LYS A 263 8.68 3.02 10.55
C LYS A 263 7.59 3.88 9.93
N GLN A 264 7.27 3.75 8.64
CA GLN A 264 6.36 4.68 7.98
C GLN A 264 5.19 4.00 7.25
N SER A 265 4.08 4.73 7.17
CA SER A 265 2.80 4.23 6.66
C SER A 265 2.66 4.50 5.16
N ILE A 266 2.36 3.47 4.37
CA ILE A 266 1.72 3.69 3.06
C ILE A 266 0.25 4.01 3.33
N GLY A 267 -0.26 5.17 2.90
CA GLY A 267 -1.69 5.50 2.97
C GLY A 267 -2.37 5.18 1.64
N LEU A 268 -3.03 4.02 1.53
CA LEU A 268 -3.84 3.73 0.33
C LEU A 268 -5.17 4.49 0.39
N ARG A 269 -5.24 5.67 -0.24
CA ARG A 269 -6.52 6.38 -0.37
C ARG A 269 -7.26 5.96 -1.63
N PHE A 270 -8.20 5.03 -1.53
CA PHE A 270 -9.09 4.71 -2.64
C PHE A 270 -10.21 5.74 -2.73
N LYS A 271 -10.22 6.54 -3.81
CA LYS A 271 -11.40 7.34 -4.17
C LYS A 271 -12.23 6.56 -5.18
N THR A 272 -13.06 5.64 -4.71
CA THR A 272 -14.09 5.04 -5.57
C THR A 272 -15.28 5.98 -5.64
N LYS A 273 -15.65 6.43 -6.84
CA LYS A 273 -16.93 7.11 -7.08
C LYS A 273 -18.05 6.06 -7.07
N VAL A 274 -18.41 5.59 -5.88
CA VAL A 274 -19.67 4.88 -5.68
C VAL A 274 -20.49 5.76 -4.73
N GLU A 275 -21.78 5.87 -5.00
CA GLU A 275 -22.73 6.85 -4.45
C GLU A 275 -22.47 7.22 -2.96
N GLU A 276 -22.22 8.52 -2.75
CA GLU A 276 -22.18 9.29 -1.49
C GLU A 276 -21.29 8.85 -0.30
N ASP A 277 -20.78 7.63 -0.22
CA ASP A 277 -19.93 7.18 0.91
C ASP A 277 -18.44 7.08 0.53
N GLN A 278 -17.62 7.98 1.09
CA GLN A 278 -16.16 7.90 1.01
C GLN A 278 -15.61 6.89 2.01
N LEU A 279 -15.17 5.73 1.51
CA LEU A 279 -14.47 4.74 2.31
C LEU A 279 -12.97 5.08 2.35
N ASP A 280 -12.57 5.88 3.35
CA ASP A 280 -11.16 6.17 3.62
C ASP A 280 -10.51 4.96 4.33
N PHE A 281 -9.84 4.10 3.56
CA PHE A 281 -9.06 2.98 4.10
C PHE A 281 -7.63 3.41 4.45
N TYR A 282 -7.36 3.70 5.72
CA TYR A 282 -5.99 3.91 6.19
C TYR A 282 -5.40 2.60 6.66
N SER A 283 -4.54 1.98 5.85
CA SER A 283 -3.76 0.82 6.28
C SER A 283 -2.30 0.98 5.91
N ARG A 284 -1.42 0.77 6.88
CA ARG A 284 0.02 0.83 6.68
C ARG A 284 0.47 -0.42 5.94
N LEU A 285 0.82 -0.32 4.66
CA LEU A 285 1.43 -1.45 3.94
C LEU A 285 2.93 -1.48 4.21
N LYS A 286 3.46 -2.65 4.60
CA LYS A 286 4.91 -2.82 4.80
C LYS A 286 5.63 -3.22 3.51
N LEU A 287 4.98 -3.98 2.63
CA LEU A 287 5.59 -4.45 1.39
C LEU A 287 4.54 -4.64 0.30
N VAL A 288 4.80 -4.05 -0.87
CA VAL A 288 3.96 -4.17 -2.05
C VAL A 288 4.83 -4.54 -3.26
N SER A 289 4.44 -5.57 -3.99
CA SER A 289 5.07 -5.92 -5.27
C SER A 289 4.15 -5.54 -6.42
N LEU A 290 4.71 -5.07 -7.53
CA LEU A 290 4.02 -4.93 -8.81
C LEU A 290 4.55 -6.02 -9.76
N ASP A 291 3.66 -6.78 -10.37
CA ASP A 291 4.00 -7.77 -11.42
C ASP A 291 3.03 -7.58 -12.58
N LYS A 292 3.47 -7.11 -13.75
CA LYS A 292 2.61 -6.96 -14.95
C LYS A 292 1.27 -6.24 -14.69
N HIS A 293 1.33 -5.11 -13.98
CA HIS A 293 0.19 -4.32 -13.50
C HIS A 293 -0.61 -4.94 -12.34
N LEU A 294 -0.01 -5.87 -11.59
CA LEU A 294 -0.68 -6.58 -10.52
C LEU A 294 -0.08 -6.23 -9.16
N LEU A 295 -0.88 -5.60 -8.31
CA LEU A 295 -0.49 -5.22 -6.96
C LEU A 295 -0.59 -6.43 -6.03
N ARG A 296 0.53 -6.90 -5.47
CA ARG A 296 0.54 -7.91 -4.39
C ARG A 296 0.85 -7.24 -3.07
N VAL A 297 -0.14 -7.21 -2.18
CA VAL A 297 0.02 -6.76 -0.78
C VAL A 297 0.54 -7.94 0.03
N LEU A 298 1.76 -7.83 0.59
CA LEU A 298 2.38 -8.93 1.33
C LEU A 298 2.21 -8.81 2.85
N SER A 299 1.92 -7.60 3.36
CA SER A 299 1.87 -7.34 4.80
C SER A 299 1.15 -6.04 5.12
N LEU A 300 0.25 -6.07 6.11
CA LEU A 300 -0.48 -4.93 6.66
C LEU A 300 -0.12 -4.72 8.14
N ASP A 301 0.25 -3.49 8.50
CA ASP A 301 0.35 -3.02 9.87
C ASP A 301 -1.00 -2.43 10.30
N ASN A 302 -1.54 -2.94 11.40
CA ASN A 302 -2.98 -3.03 11.60
C ASN A 302 -3.51 -2.08 12.68
N GLU A 303 -3.39 -0.78 12.51
CA GLU A 303 -4.36 0.15 13.10
C GLU A 303 -5.45 0.40 12.05
N PHE A 304 -6.68 0.03 12.35
CA PHE A 304 -7.81 0.25 11.45
C PHE A 304 -8.98 0.87 12.20
N LYS A 305 -9.73 1.72 11.49
CA LYS A 305 -10.97 2.33 11.97
C LYS A 305 -12.13 1.84 11.10
N LEU A 306 -13.07 1.14 11.71
CA LEU A 306 -14.28 0.62 11.08
C LEU A 306 -15.48 1.31 11.74
N GLY A 307 -15.94 2.42 11.16
CA GLY A 307 -16.94 3.29 11.76
C GLY A 307 -16.50 3.82 13.13
N LEU A 308 -17.20 3.40 14.19
CA LEU A 308 -16.93 3.77 15.59
C LEU A 308 -15.97 2.78 16.29
N MET A 309 -15.50 1.73 15.60
CA MET A 309 -14.56 0.76 16.15
C MET A 309 -13.12 1.12 15.76
N LEU A 310 -12.24 1.21 16.75
CA LEU A 310 -10.80 1.32 16.57
C LEU A 310 -10.15 -0.02 16.91
N GLY A 311 -9.40 -0.60 15.98
CA GLY A 311 -8.76 -1.90 16.16
C GLY A 311 -7.25 -1.83 16.03
N LYS A 312 -6.55 -2.62 16.85
CA LYS A 312 -5.10 -2.84 16.79
C LYS A 312 -4.77 -4.32 16.85
N GLY A 313 -3.77 -4.75 16.08
CA GLY A 313 -3.26 -6.14 16.09
C GLY A 313 -1.82 -6.25 15.56
N PRO A 314 -1.17 -7.43 15.70
CA PRO A 314 0.12 -7.68 15.08
C PRO A 314 0.00 -7.63 13.56
N THR A 315 1.13 -7.47 12.87
CA THR A 315 1.22 -7.54 11.41
C THR A 315 0.56 -8.82 10.90
N VAL A 316 -0.41 -8.68 10.00
CA VAL A 316 -1.10 -9.82 9.38
C VAL A 316 -0.56 -9.96 7.96
N ALA A 317 0.01 -11.13 7.68
CA ALA A 317 0.27 -11.54 6.31
C ALA A 317 -1.06 -11.93 5.68
N ILE A 318 -1.66 -11.05 4.88
CA ILE A 318 -2.77 -11.42 4.03
C ILE A 318 -2.18 -11.83 2.68
N ASP A 319 -2.07 -13.14 2.44
CA ASP A 319 -1.69 -13.65 1.13
C ASP A 319 -2.95 -13.77 0.24
N CYS A 320 -3.39 -12.64 -0.30
CA CYS A 320 -4.40 -12.66 -1.35
C CYS A 320 -3.71 -13.18 -2.61
N ASN A 321 -3.69 -14.50 -2.81
CA ASN A 321 -3.14 -15.19 -3.99
C ASN A 321 -3.83 -14.82 -5.33
N LYS A 322 -4.44 -13.63 -5.42
CA LYS A 322 -4.97 -13.03 -6.63
C LYS A 322 -4.28 -11.70 -6.88
N TYR A 323 -3.69 -11.65 -8.05
CA TYR A 323 -3.19 -10.46 -8.69
C TYR A 323 -4.31 -9.42 -8.90
N ILE A 324 -4.14 -8.19 -8.42
CA ILE A 324 -5.07 -7.09 -8.69
C ILE A 324 -4.81 -6.58 -10.10
N ASN A 325 -5.67 -6.87 -11.08
CA ASN A 325 -5.61 -6.10 -12.33
C ASN A 325 -5.91 -4.64 -12.00
N LEU A 326 -4.96 -3.73 -12.23
CA LEU A 326 -5.14 -2.32 -11.87
C LEU A 326 -6.21 -1.61 -12.74
N SER A 327 -6.68 -2.24 -13.82
CA SER A 327 -7.77 -1.77 -14.67
C SER A 327 -9.14 -2.37 -14.27
N GLY A 328 -10.15 -1.53 -13.98
CA GLY A 328 -11.56 -1.92 -13.76
C GLY A 328 -12.07 -1.86 -12.31
N GLU A 329 -13.31 -2.33 -12.07
CA GLU A 329 -13.99 -2.46 -10.75
C GLU A 329 -13.38 -3.58 -9.88
N VAL A 330 -12.06 -3.56 -9.70
CA VAL A 330 -11.30 -4.70 -9.15
C VAL A 330 -11.23 -4.70 -7.62
N PHE A 331 -11.57 -3.59 -6.95
CA PHE A 331 -11.48 -3.52 -5.50
C PHE A 331 -12.44 -4.49 -4.78
N PRO A 332 -13.73 -4.59 -5.15
CA PRO A 332 -14.62 -5.62 -4.61
C PRO A 332 -14.11 -7.04 -4.87
N GLU A 333 -13.62 -7.33 -6.08
CA GLU A 333 -13.09 -8.65 -6.44
C GLU A 333 -11.80 -9.02 -5.67
N PHE A 334 -10.92 -8.06 -5.45
CA PHE A 334 -9.71 -8.23 -4.65
C PHE A 334 -10.08 -8.48 -3.19
N MET A 335 -10.95 -7.66 -2.62
CA MET A 335 -11.39 -7.84 -1.25
C MET A 335 -12.12 -9.18 -1.09
N LYS A 336 -12.93 -9.60 -2.07
CA LYS A 336 -13.53 -10.95 -2.15
C LYS A 336 -12.46 -12.04 -2.19
N ALA A 337 -11.41 -11.87 -3.00
CA ALA A 337 -10.31 -12.83 -3.09
C ALA A 337 -9.50 -12.94 -1.78
N CYS A 338 -9.25 -11.81 -1.12
CA CYS A 338 -8.62 -11.77 0.20
C CYS A 338 -9.51 -12.43 1.25
N ALA A 339 -10.81 -12.09 1.27
CA ALA A 339 -11.78 -12.64 2.20
C ALA A 339 -12.04 -14.13 2.00
N ASN A 340 -11.79 -14.68 0.81
CA ASN A 340 -11.91 -16.11 0.51
C ASN A 340 -10.62 -16.90 0.74
N ASN A 341 -9.49 -16.24 1.02
CA ASN A 341 -8.18 -16.87 1.26
C ASN A 341 -7.49 -16.34 2.51
N LEU A 342 -8.22 -15.68 3.41
CA LEU A 342 -7.69 -15.15 4.64
C LEU A 342 -7.19 -16.30 5.51
N SER A 343 -5.91 -16.26 5.84
CA SER A 343 -5.27 -17.16 6.80
C SER A 343 -4.65 -16.33 7.92
N LEU A 344 -5.27 -16.38 9.09
CA LEU A 344 -4.81 -15.79 10.33
C LEU A 344 -4.17 -16.89 11.17
N SER A 345 -2.97 -16.67 11.70
CA SER A 345 -2.36 -17.59 12.66
C SER A 345 -1.71 -16.82 13.80
N LYS A 346 -1.99 -17.27 15.04
CA LYS A 346 -1.41 -16.71 16.29
C LYS A 346 -1.50 -15.18 16.40
N ASN A 347 -2.68 -14.63 16.12
CA ASN A 347 -2.90 -13.19 16.12
C ASN A 347 -3.64 -12.72 17.38
N VAL A 348 -3.25 -11.55 17.90
CA VAL A 348 -3.88 -10.93 19.07
C VAL A 348 -4.49 -9.61 18.66
N TRP A 349 -5.80 -9.46 18.82
CA TRP A 349 -6.52 -8.24 18.44
C TRP A 349 -7.10 -7.58 19.67
N ALA A 350 -6.97 -6.26 19.72
CA ALA A 350 -7.66 -5.41 20.68
C ALA A 350 -8.52 -4.41 19.91
N LEU A 351 -9.81 -4.32 20.24
CA LEU A 351 -10.75 -3.40 19.61
C LEU A 351 -11.38 -2.49 20.68
N GLN A 352 -11.72 -1.27 20.31
CA GLN A 352 -12.44 -0.31 21.13
C GLN A 352 -13.62 0.26 20.34
N ASP A 353 -14.81 0.08 20.89
CA ASP A 353 -16.00 0.84 20.51
C ASP A 353 -15.86 2.24 21.12
N THR A 354 -15.74 3.26 20.28
CA THR A 354 -15.52 4.65 20.71
C THR A 354 -16.79 5.34 21.18
N GLU A 355 -17.98 4.83 20.84
CA GLU A 355 -19.27 5.38 21.28
C GLU A 355 -19.53 5.01 22.74
N PHE A 356 -19.38 3.73 23.06
CA PHE A 356 -19.67 3.19 24.38
C PHE A 356 -18.44 2.90 25.22
N ASP A 357 -17.24 3.11 24.67
CA ASP A 357 -15.97 2.85 25.35
C ASP A 357 -15.86 1.39 25.86
N ILE A 358 -16.39 0.47 25.03
CA ILE A 358 -16.36 -0.98 25.25
C ILE A 358 -15.13 -1.55 24.56
N ARG A 359 -14.39 -2.41 25.25
CA ARG A 359 -13.17 -3.01 24.74
C ARG A 359 -13.36 -4.49 24.44
N TYR A 360 -12.79 -4.94 23.35
CA TYR A 360 -12.81 -6.32 22.91
C TYR A 360 -11.38 -6.83 22.75
N PHE A 361 -11.18 -8.09 23.09
CA PHE A 361 -9.91 -8.79 22.89
C PHE A 361 -10.19 -10.13 22.21
N LEU A 362 -9.44 -10.43 21.16
CA LEU A 362 -9.51 -11.69 20.45
C LEU A 362 -8.11 -12.28 20.33
N LYS A 363 -7.91 -13.47 20.88
CA LYS A 363 -6.68 -14.24 20.71
C LYS A 363 -6.95 -15.36 19.72
N ILE A 364 -6.61 -15.12 18.46
CA ILE A 364 -6.85 -16.04 17.34
C ILE A 364 -5.71 -17.05 17.25
N THR A 365 -6.04 -18.32 17.43
CA THR A 365 -5.09 -19.42 17.19
C THR A 365 -4.92 -19.63 15.69
N THR A 366 -6.05 -19.77 14.99
CA THR A 366 -6.14 -19.97 13.54
C THR A 366 -7.47 -19.39 13.04
N GLY A 367 -7.46 -18.63 11.96
CA GLY A 367 -8.67 -18.22 11.25
C GLY A 367 -8.45 -18.46 9.76
N THR A 368 -9.21 -19.37 9.16
CA THR A 368 -9.12 -19.65 7.73
C THR A 368 -10.48 -19.45 7.10
N THR A 369 -10.53 -18.60 6.09
CA THR A 369 -11.65 -18.52 5.15
C THR A 369 -11.21 -19.24 3.88
N THR A 370 -12.04 -20.15 3.41
CA THR A 370 -12.00 -20.68 2.06
C THR A 370 -13.30 -20.29 1.35
N VAL A 371 -13.30 -20.52 0.04
CA VAL A 371 -14.49 -20.49 -0.83
C VAL A 371 -15.71 -21.10 -0.11
N ASP A 372 -15.60 -22.33 0.38
CA ASP A 372 -16.77 -23.03 0.97
C ASP A 372 -16.89 -22.95 2.51
N ARG A 373 -15.90 -22.42 3.23
CA ARG A 373 -15.84 -22.56 4.70
C ARG A 373 -15.18 -21.39 5.42
N LEU A 374 -15.76 -20.99 6.53
CA LEU A 374 -15.14 -20.14 7.55
C LEU A 374 -14.81 -21.03 8.75
N ASN A 375 -13.54 -21.13 9.11
CA ASN A 375 -13.09 -21.81 10.32
C ASN A 375 -12.26 -20.86 11.18
N LEU A 376 -12.78 -20.49 12.34
CA LEU A 376 -12.15 -19.56 13.28
C LEU A 376 -11.99 -20.23 14.64
N VAL A 377 -10.74 -20.35 15.09
CA VAL A 377 -10.35 -20.89 16.39
C VAL A 377 -9.72 -19.78 17.20
N LEU A 378 -10.34 -19.47 18.34
CA LEU A 378 -9.89 -18.47 19.30
C LEU A 378 -9.47 -19.16 20.59
N ASP A 379 -8.28 -18.88 21.09
CA ASP A 379 -7.87 -19.24 22.45
C ASP A 379 -8.77 -18.51 23.46
N SER A 380 -9.05 -17.23 23.21
CA SER A 380 -9.96 -16.43 24.03
C SER A 380 -10.60 -15.27 23.29
N PHE A 381 -11.81 -14.93 23.72
CA PHE A 381 -12.54 -13.71 23.40
C PHE A 381 -12.90 -13.03 24.72
N GLN A 382 -12.68 -11.73 24.83
CA GLN A 382 -13.08 -10.97 26.01
C GLN A 382 -13.76 -9.67 25.60
N LYS A 383 -14.92 -9.39 26.20
CA LYS A 383 -15.63 -8.11 26.17
C LYS A 383 -15.51 -7.46 27.54
N VAL A 384 -15.13 -6.18 27.59
CA VAL A 384 -14.90 -5.42 28.81
C VAL A 384 -15.67 -4.12 28.72
N ASN A 385 -16.57 -3.89 29.67
CA ASN A 385 -17.29 -2.63 29.80
C ASN A 385 -17.15 -2.07 31.22
N HIS A 386 -16.51 -0.91 31.33
CA HIS A 386 -16.21 -0.27 32.62
C HIS A 386 -17.29 0.73 33.10
N LYS A 387 -18.19 1.17 32.21
CA LYS A 387 -19.26 2.14 32.48
C LYS A 387 -20.63 1.50 32.33
N ALA A 388 -21.57 1.81 33.20
CA ALA A 388 -22.96 1.44 33.00
C ALA A 388 -23.65 2.51 32.16
N TYR A 389 -24.48 2.10 31.20
CA TYR A 389 -25.29 2.99 30.37
C TYR A 389 -26.77 2.59 30.52
N PRO A 390 -27.48 3.16 31.50
CA PRO A 390 -28.80 2.66 31.90
C PRO A 390 -29.90 2.85 30.86
N ARG A 391 -29.80 3.86 29.98
CA ARG A 391 -30.80 4.11 28.93
C ARG A 391 -30.68 3.09 27.80
N GLU A 392 -29.50 2.54 27.63
CA GLU A 392 -29.11 1.59 26.59
C GLU A 392 -29.04 0.15 27.13
N GLU A 393 -29.41 -0.07 28.39
CA GLU A 393 -29.33 -1.37 29.09
C GLU A 393 -27.91 -1.99 29.08
N ILE A 394 -26.84 -1.17 28.99
CA ILE A 394 -25.46 -1.66 29.06
C ILE A 394 -25.04 -1.82 30.54
N GLU A 395 -24.87 -3.06 30.99
CA GLU A 395 -24.30 -3.35 32.31
C GLU A 395 -22.77 -3.29 32.33
N LYS A 396 -22.24 -2.87 33.47
CA LYS A 396 -20.80 -2.88 33.77
C LYS A 396 -20.35 -4.31 34.06
N GLY A 397 -19.30 -4.79 33.40
CA GLY A 397 -18.81 -6.16 33.60
C GLY A 397 -17.82 -6.63 32.54
N THR A 398 -17.36 -7.88 32.69
CA THR A 398 -16.55 -8.54 31.65
C THR A 398 -17.11 -9.90 31.31
N LEU A 399 -17.22 -10.19 30.02
CA LEU A 399 -17.51 -11.53 29.52
C LEU A 399 -16.24 -12.08 28.89
N THR A 400 -15.79 -13.26 29.29
CA THR A 400 -14.65 -13.93 28.65
C THR A 400 -15.02 -15.36 28.28
N ALA A 401 -14.83 -15.69 27.02
CA ALA A 401 -15.03 -17.02 26.46
C ALA A 401 -13.68 -17.60 26.04
N PHE A 402 -13.45 -18.88 26.32
CA PHE A 402 -12.19 -19.56 26.04
C PHE A 402 -12.40 -20.73 25.09
N ASN A 403 -11.37 -21.00 24.28
CA ASN A 403 -11.29 -22.10 23.31
C ASN A 403 -12.56 -22.14 22.44
N ILE A 404 -12.76 -21.08 21.67
CA ILE A 404 -13.90 -20.91 20.79
C ILE A 404 -13.53 -21.52 19.45
N ASN A 405 -14.38 -22.42 18.94
CA ASN A 405 -14.26 -22.95 17.59
C ASN A 405 -15.55 -22.63 16.83
N ILE A 406 -15.43 -21.83 15.79
CA ILE A 406 -16.50 -21.45 14.87
C ILE A 406 -16.20 -22.10 13.53
N ASN A 407 -17.09 -22.96 13.07
CA ASN A 407 -17.02 -23.56 11.76
C ASN A 407 -18.34 -23.32 11.04
N CYS A 408 -18.32 -22.58 9.94
CA CYS A 408 -19.47 -22.26 9.13
C CYS A 408 -19.21 -22.61 7.67
N GLN A 409 -20.28 -22.91 6.94
CA GLN A 409 -20.26 -22.88 5.50
C GLN A 409 -20.19 -21.42 5.02
N ASN A 410 -19.41 -21.18 3.98
CA ASN A 410 -19.35 -19.90 3.29
C ASN A 410 -19.98 -20.10 1.90
N ASP A 411 -20.79 -19.15 1.46
CA ASP A 411 -21.31 -19.14 0.09
C ASP A 411 -20.41 -18.28 -0.79
N ASN A 412 -20.17 -18.76 -2.02
CA ASN A 412 -19.26 -18.17 -3.00
C ASN A 412 -19.78 -16.84 -3.57
N SER A 413 -21.02 -16.49 -3.23
CA SER A 413 -21.77 -15.31 -3.66
C SER A 413 -21.48 -14.04 -2.83
N LEU A 414 -20.28 -13.91 -2.24
CA LEU A 414 -19.78 -12.68 -1.62
C LEU A 414 -19.53 -11.58 -2.67
N ASP A 415 -20.52 -11.28 -3.51
CA ASP A 415 -20.51 -10.15 -4.43
C ASP A 415 -20.51 -8.82 -3.66
N ASP A 416 -21.00 -8.84 -2.41
CA ASP A 416 -20.81 -7.77 -1.44
C ASP A 416 -20.25 -8.36 -0.15
N LEU A 417 -19.19 -7.75 0.38
CA LEU A 417 -18.54 -8.09 1.65
C LEU A 417 -19.40 -7.65 2.85
N GLU A 418 -20.67 -7.97 2.80
CA GLU A 418 -21.64 -7.58 3.80
C GLU A 418 -21.64 -8.60 4.93
N LEU A 419 -21.35 -8.12 6.14
CA LEU A 419 -21.26 -8.93 7.35
C LEU A 419 -22.52 -9.81 7.57
N TYR A 420 -23.69 -9.33 7.14
CA TYR A 420 -24.93 -10.10 7.28
C TYR A 420 -24.98 -11.36 6.40
N LYS A 421 -24.38 -11.33 5.19
CA LYS A 421 -24.30 -12.52 4.32
C LYS A 421 -23.48 -13.61 5.00
N VAL A 422 -22.37 -13.22 5.65
CA VAL A 422 -21.56 -14.14 6.45
C VAL A 422 -22.36 -14.77 7.59
N PHE A 423 -23.15 -13.97 8.33
CA PHE A 423 -24.01 -14.51 9.39
C PHE A 423 -25.10 -15.46 8.86
N ASN A 424 -25.76 -15.09 7.77
CA ASN A 424 -26.78 -15.94 7.16
C ASN A 424 -26.19 -17.28 6.70
N ASN A 425 -25.04 -17.27 6.04
CA ASN A 425 -24.34 -18.50 5.63
C ASN A 425 -23.98 -19.37 6.85
N CYS A 426 -23.52 -18.75 7.95
CA CYS A 426 -23.31 -19.45 9.22
C CYS A 426 -24.61 -20.05 9.80
N PHE A 427 -25.77 -19.41 9.63
CA PHE A 427 -27.06 -19.90 10.15
C PHE A 427 -27.62 -21.07 9.35
N GLU A 428 -27.29 -21.16 8.06
CA GLU A 428 -27.63 -22.32 7.22
C GLU A 428 -26.87 -23.57 7.65
N SER A 429 -25.57 -23.45 7.90
CA SER A 429 -24.74 -24.58 8.31
C SER A 429 -23.55 -24.08 9.13
N GLY A 430 -23.63 -24.24 10.45
CA GLY A 430 -22.62 -23.72 11.34
C GLY A 430 -22.54 -24.46 12.67
N LYS A 431 -21.38 -24.40 13.30
CA LYS A 431 -21.14 -24.94 14.64
C LYS A 431 -20.20 -24.01 15.39
N ILE A 432 -20.67 -23.56 16.55
CA ILE A 432 -19.88 -22.78 17.50
C ILE A 432 -19.73 -23.61 18.77
N VAL A 433 -18.50 -23.86 19.19
CA VAL A 433 -18.17 -24.53 20.45
C VAL A 433 -17.36 -23.59 21.31
N VAL A 434 -17.70 -23.48 22.59
CA VAL A 434 -16.96 -22.71 23.60
C VAL A 434 -16.78 -23.60 24.83
N ASP A 435 -15.53 -23.81 25.26
CA ASP A 435 -15.24 -24.69 26.39
C ASP A 435 -15.82 -24.14 27.69
N HIS A 436 -15.60 -22.85 27.95
CA HIS A 436 -16.14 -22.20 29.13
C HIS A 436 -16.27 -20.69 28.96
N VAL A 437 -17.24 -20.14 29.69
CA VAL A 437 -17.54 -18.71 29.74
C VAL A 437 -17.44 -18.26 31.18
N ILE A 438 -16.72 -17.17 31.39
CA ILE A 438 -16.49 -16.52 32.68
C ILE A 438 -17.10 -15.12 32.62
N ASP A 439 -17.89 -14.79 33.63
CA ASP A 439 -18.38 -13.44 33.89
C ASP A 439 -17.68 -12.94 35.16
N SER A 440 -16.84 -11.90 35.00
CA SER A 440 -16.02 -11.40 36.10
C SER A 440 -16.70 -10.24 36.81
N LYS A 441 -16.63 -10.29 38.14
CA LYS A 441 -17.18 -9.25 39.01
C LYS A 441 -16.31 -8.00 39.02
N GLU A 442 -16.92 -6.91 39.49
CA GLU A 442 -16.43 -5.53 39.49
C GLU A 442 -14.99 -5.31 39.99
N LYS A 443 -14.47 -6.15 40.89
CA LYS A 443 -13.12 -5.98 41.49
C LYS A 443 -11.97 -6.09 40.48
N GLU A 444 -12.06 -6.98 39.50
CA GLU A 444 -11.00 -7.15 38.48
C GLU A 444 -11.24 -6.27 37.24
N LEU A 445 -12.45 -5.75 37.06
CA LEU A 445 -12.86 -5.03 35.86
C LEU A 445 -11.99 -3.81 35.57
N LEU A 446 -11.70 -2.97 36.58
CA LEU A 446 -10.88 -1.77 36.38
C LEU A 446 -9.45 -2.13 35.96
N LYS A 447 -8.90 -3.20 36.54
CA LYS A 447 -7.56 -3.70 36.22
C LYS A 447 -7.49 -4.25 34.80
N ILE A 448 -8.48 -5.08 34.43
CA ILE A 448 -8.63 -5.60 33.07
C ILE A 448 -8.77 -4.43 32.09
N TYR A 449 -9.69 -3.51 32.35
CA TYR A 449 -9.94 -2.37 31.46
C TYR A 449 -8.67 -1.52 31.25
N LYS A 450 -7.98 -1.13 32.33
CA LYS A 450 -6.73 -0.36 32.24
C LYS A 450 -5.62 -1.07 31.48
N SER A 451 -5.60 -2.40 31.46
CA SER A 451 -4.58 -3.15 30.70
C SER A 451 -4.64 -2.89 29.18
N TYR A 452 -5.79 -2.47 28.66
CA TYR A 452 -5.92 -2.08 27.25
C TYR A 452 -5.36 -0.67 26.96
N ASP A 453 -5.23 0.22 27.95
CA ASP A 453 -4.78 1.61 27.70
C ASP A 453 -3.38 1.64 27.08
N GLY A 454 -2.46 0.82 27.59
CA GLY A 454 -1.09 0.71 27.08
C GLY A 454 -1.06 0.24 25.62
N VAL A 455 -1.87 -0.77 25.30
CA VAL A 455 -1.97 -1.38 23.96
C VAL A 455 -2.65 -0.47 22.95
N MET A 456 -3.70 0.25 23.38
CA MET A 456 -4.35 1.26 22.55
C MET A 456 -3.45 2.47 22.33
N SER A 457 -2.53 2.78 23.25
CA SER A 457 -1.58 3.89 23.12
C SER A 457 -0.29 3.58 22.33
N GLY A 458 0.14 2.31 22.21
CA GLY A 458 1.39 1.96 21.52
C GLY A 458 1.56 0.48 21.15
N PHE A 459 2.25 0.21 20.03
CA PHE A 459 2.34 -1.13 19.41
C PHE A 459 3.25 -2.13 20.15
N ASP A 460 4.31 -1.66 20.82
CA ASP A 460 5.37 -2.52 21.37
C ASP A 460 4.88 -3.49 22.47
N GLN A 461 3.66 -3.31 22.96
CA GLN A 461 3.10 -4.10 24.06
C GLN A 461 2.24 -5.30 23.59
N PHE A 462 1.95 -5.41 22.28
CA PHE A 462 1.02 -6.43 21.76
C PHE A 462 1.48 -7.88 21.98
N ALA A 463 2.78 -8.16 21.85
CA ALA A 463 3.32 -9.52 21.93
C ALA A 463 3.09 -10.19 23.30
N ARG A 464 2.85 -9.40 24.36
CA ARG A 464 2.62 -9.89 25.73
C ARG A 464 1.22 -9.59 26.25
N PHE A 465 0.34 -9.01 25.42
CA PHE A 465 -0.99 -8.61 25.84
C PHE A 465 -1.94 -9.80 25.91
N ASP A 466 -2.36 -10.17 27.12
CA ASP A 466 -3.36 -11.20 27.36
C ASP A 466 -4.24 -10.86 28.57
N PRO A 467 -5.24 -9.96 28.40
CA PRO A 467 -6.14 -9.56 29.48
C PRO A 467 -7.10 -10.71 29.89
N SER A 468 -7.19 -11.77 29.10
CA SER A 468 -7.95 -12.98 29.47
C SER A 468 -7.28 -13.75 30.62
N GLY A 469 -5.97 -13.58 30.83
CA GLY A 469 -5.22 -14.16 31.94
C GLY A 469 -5.72 -13.76 33.33
N PHE A 470 -6.30 -12.55 33.48
CA PHE A 470 -6.83 -12.07 34.77
C PHE A 470 -8.05 -12.86 35.26
N VAL A 471 -8.80 -13.48 34.36
CA VAL A 471 -10.05 -14.17 34.69
C VAL A 471 -9.95 -15.69 34.57
N LYS A 472 -8.86 -16.23 34.01
CA LYS A 472 -8.71 -17.67 33.70
C LYS A 472 -8.90 -18.61 34.89
N ASN A 473 -8.57 -18.16 36.10
CA ASN A 473 -8.71 -18.95 37.34
C ASN A 473 -10.09 -18.80 38.01
N GLN A 474 -10.97 -17.94 37.48
CA GLN A 474 -12.29 -17.74 38.05
C GLN A 474 -13.23 -18.88 37.68
N LYS A 475 -14.27 -19.05 38.49
CA LYS A 475 -15.26 -20.11 38.27
C LYS A 475 -16.13 -19.75 37.06
N PRO A 476 -16.23 -20.62 36.04
CA PRO A 476 -17.04 -20.32 34.87
C PRO A 476 -18.54 -20.38 35.17
N ILE A 477 -19.29 -19.48 34.55
CA ILE A 477 -20.75 -19.44 34.61
C ILE A 477 -21.38 -20.50 33.70
N ALA A 478 -20.70 -20.83 32.59
CA ALA A 478 -21.09 -21.86 31.65
C ALA A 478 -19.89 -22.68 31.18
N LYS A 479 -20.12 -23.97 30.91
CA LYS A 479 -19.16 -24.92 30.34
C LYS A 479 -19.76 -25.66 29.15
N ASN A 480 -18.92 -26.12 28.23
CA ASN A 480 -19.26 -26.94 27.07
C ASN A 480 -20.45 -26.34 26.31
N VAL A 481 -20.36 -25.04 25.99
CA VAL A 481 -21.39 -24.37 25.20
C VAL A 481 -21.21 -24.83 23.76
N SER A 482 -22.24 -25.43 23.19
CA SER A 482 -22.26 -25.87 21.79
C SER A 482 -23.52 -25.33 21.15
N ILE A 483 -23.36 -24.50 20.13
CA ILE A 483 -24.41 -23.95 19.29
C ILE A 483 -24.28 -24.61 17.93
N ALA A 484 -25.25 -25.45 17.57
CA ALA A 484 -25.37 -26.00 16.23
C ALA A 484 -26.41 -25.20 15.45
N LEU A 485 -26.06 -24.81 14.23
CA LEU A 485 -26.87 -24.03 13.29
C LEU A 485 -27.10 -24.91 12.06
N ASN A 486 -28.36 -25.14 11.72
CA ASN A 486 -28.75 -25.95 10.56
C ASN A 486 -30.07 -25.44 10.00
N ASN A 487 -30.08 -25.03 8.74
CA ASN A 487 -31.25 -24.53 8.00
C ASN A 487 -32.01 -23.45 8.79
N ASN A 488 -31.30 -22.42 9.28
CA ASN A 488 -31.86 -21.34 10.11
C ASN A 488 -32.48 -21.83 11.43
N GLY A 489 -32.15 -23.05 11.86
CA GLY A 489 -32.47 -23.60 13.17
C GLY A 489 -31.24 -23.56 14.08
N MET A 490 -31.42 -23.06 15.30
CA MET A 490 -30.39 -23.08 16.34
C MET A 490 -30.70 -24.18 17.37
N ASN A 491 -29.67 -24.91 17.78
CA ASN A 491 -29.68 -25.79 18.94
C ASN A 491 -28.48 -25.47 19.85
N LEU A 492 -28.75 -24.84 21.00
CA LEU A 492 -27.77 -24.51 22.01
C LEU A 492 -27.83 -25.53 23.14
N THR A 493 -26.67 -26.09 23.48
CA THR A 493 -26.47 -26.95 24.65
C THR A 493 -25.36 -26.37 25.51
N ALA A 494 -25.54 -26.32 26.82
CA ALA A 494 -24.54 -25.77 27.74
C ALA A 494 -24.70 -26.34 29.15
N LYS A 495 -23.64 -26.27 29.96
CA LYS A 495 -23.67 -26.58 31.39
C LYS A 495 -23.56 -25.30 32.20
N PHE A 496 -24.64 -24.84 32.81
CA PHE A 496 -24.64 -23.63 33.65
C PHE A 496 -24.47 -23.96 35.13
N TYR A 497 -23.74 -23.11 35.86
CA TYR A 497 -23.61 -23.24 37.30
C TYR A 497 -24.88 -22.73 38.00
N PHE A 498 -25.65 -23.63 38.60
CA PHE A 498 -26.92 -23.33 39.27
C PHE A 498 -27.13 -24.19 40.52
N MET A 499 -27.58 -23.58 41.62
CA MET A 499 -27.84 -24.23 42.92
C MET A 499 -26.82 -25.32 43.29
N MET A 500 -25.56 -24.90 43.48
CA MET A 500 -24.41 -25.71 43.90
C MET A 500 -23.74 -26.63 42.85
N GLY A 501 -24.22 -26.72 41.61
CA GLY A 501 -23.57 -27.58 40.60
C GLY A 501 -23.76 -27.13 39.16
N TYR A 502 -23.02 -27.75 38.23
CA TYR A 502 -23.25 -27.55 36.80
C TYR A 502 -24.42 -28.41 36.34
N LYS A 503 -25.36 -27.80 35.62
CA LYS A 503 -26.54 -28.48 35.11
C LYS A 503 -26.72 -28.22 33.62
N ASN A 504 -27.17 -29.25 32.89
CA ASN A 504 -27.39 -29.14 31.45
C ASN A 504 -28.60 -28.25 31.15
N ILE A 505 -28.41 -27.33 30.22
CA ILE A 505 -29.45 -26.50 29.60
C ILE A 505 -29.44 -26.78 28.11
N MET A 506 -30.61 -26.89 27.52
CA MET A 506 -30.78 -26.99 26.07
C MET A 506 -31.83 -25.98 25.61
N LEU A 507 -31.56 -25.30 24.51
CA LEU A 507 -32.47 -24.37 23.83
C LEU A 507 -32.49 -24.70 22.35
N SER A 508 -33.66 -24.64 21.74
CA SER A 508 -33.74 -24.71 20.28
C SER A 508 -34.86 -23.87 19.71
N GLY A 509 -34.65 -23.36 18.52
CA GLY A 509 -35.67 -22.74 17.68
C GLY A 509 -35.05 -21.96 16.52
N PRO A 510 -35.87 -21.24 15.74
CA PRO A 510 -35.39 -20.58 14.54
C PRO A 510 -34.53 -19.36 14.88
N ILE A 511 -33.57 -19.10 14.01
CA ILE A 511 -32.65 -17.96 14.04
C ILE A 511 -32.70 -17.23 12.70
N LYS A 512 -32.63 -15.90 12.72
CA LYS A 512 -32.56 -15.08 11.50
C LYS A 512 -31.78 -13.79 11.76
N PHE A 513 -31.18 -13.24 10.72
CA PHE A 513 -30.62 -11.89 10.75
C PHE A 513 -31.63 -10.88 10.19
N ASN A 514 -31.79 -9.75 10.87
CA ASN A 514 -32.54 -8.60 10.39
C ASN A 514 -31.54 -7.52 9.95
N ALA A 515 -31.41 -7.35 8.63
CA ALA A 515 -30.45 -6.41 8.04
C ALA A 515 -30.74 -4.95 8.41
N ALA A 516 -32.02 -4.54 8.41
CA ALA A 516 -32.41 -3.16 8.69
C ALA A 516 -32.00 -2.69 10.10
N ASP A 517 -32.05 -3.61 11.07
CA ASP A 517 -31.73 -3.32 12.46
C ASP A 517 -30.31 -3.79 12.87
N SER A 518 -29.61 -4.53 11.99
CA SER A 518 -28.37 -5.25 12.30
C SER A 518 -28.48 -6.13 13.55
N GLU A 519 -29.57 -6.89 13.64
CA GLU A 519 -29.91 -7.72 14.79
C GLU A 519 -30.11 -9.20 14.41
N ILE A 520 -29.60 -10.11 15.24
CA ILE A 520 -29.90 -11.54 15.18
C ILE A 520 -31.11 -11.81 16.06
N GLU A 521 -32.19 -12.34 15.50
CA GLU A 521 -33.38 -12.78 16.25
C GLU A 521 -33.37 -14.31 16.42
N ILE A 522 -33.53 -14.77 17.65
CA ILE A 522 -33.62 -16.18 18.02
C ILE A 522 -34.95 -16.40 18.74
N GLU A 523 -35.81 -17.26 18.21
CA GLU A 523 -37.04 -17.66 18.87
C GLU A 523 -36.85 -18.97 19.64
N ILE A 524 -37.17 -18.97 20.94
CA ILE A 524 -37.07 -20.13 21.81
C ILE A 524 -38.35 -20.95 21.68
N VAL A 525 -38.25 -22.09 20.99
CA VAL A 525 -39.37 -23.03 20.78
C VAL A 525 -39.31 -24.18 21.77
N LYS A 526 -38.11 -24.71 22.05
CA LYS A 526 -37.91 -25.79 23.02
C LYS A 526 -36.87 -25.38 24.05
N VAL A 527 -37.15 -25.68 25.30
CA VAL A 527 -36.20 -25.53 26.40
C VAL A 527 -36.17 -26.80 27.25
N LYS A 528 -34.97 -27.16 27.69
CA LYS A 528 -34.74 -28.14 28.75
C LYS A 528 -33.94 -27.47 29.86
N LEU A 529 -34.62 -27.10 30.94
CA LEU A 529 -34.02 -26.55 32.15
C LEU A 529 -33.75 -27.65 33.17
N PRO A 530 -32.82 -27.43 34.12
CA PRO A 530 -32.41 -28.45 35.08
C PRO A 530 -33.37 -28.66 36.25
N VAL A 531 -34.44 -27.87 36.31
CA VAL A 531 -35.44 -27.92 37.39
C VAL A 531 -36.63 -28.78 36.90
N PRO A 532 -36.91 -29.97 37.46
CA PRO A 532 -37.84 -30.94 36.86
C PRO A 532 -39.25 -30.39 36.59
N TRP A 533 -39.83 -29.68 37.55
CA TRP A 533 -41.16 -29.06 37.49
C TRP A 533 -41.24 -27.80 36.62
N LEU A 534 -40.11 -27.15 36.32
CA LEU A 534 -40.02 -25.97 35.45
C LEU A 534 -39.28 -26.28 34.14
N GLY A 535 -38.96 -27.55 33.90
CA GLY A 535 -37.98 -28.02 32.92
C GLY A 535 -38.31 -27.66 31.47
N ARG A 536 -39.58 -27.41 31.17
CA ARG A 536 -40.10 -27.09 29.83
C ARG A 536 -40.77 -25.71 29.74
N SER A 537 -40.77 -24.94 30.83
CA SER A 537 -41.47 -23.65 30.84
C SER A 537 -40.66 -22.60 30.09
N ILE A 538 -41.10 -22.25 28.88
CA ILE A 538 -40.51 -21.16 28.07
C ILE A 538 -40.59 -19.83 28.83
N TRP A 539 -41.68 -19.59 29.55
CA TRP A 539 -41.85 -18.39 30.38
C TRP A 539 -40.78 -18.30 31.47
N PHE A 540 -40.50 -19.41 32.16
CA PHE A 540 -39.46 -19.43 33.19
C PHE A 540 -38.06 -19.31 32.59
N ALA A 541 -37.81 -19.97 31.45
CA ALA A 541 -36.57 -19.85 30.71
C ALA A 541 -36.30 -18.41 30.27
N SER A 542 -37.30 -17.72 29.71
CA SER A 542 -37.24 -16.32 29.35
C SER A 542 -36.87 -15.43 30.54
N LYS A 543 -37.47 -15.66 31.73
CA LYS A 543 -37.10 -14.92 32.94
C LYS A 543 -35.65 -15.16 33.37
N ILE A 544 -35.16 -16.39 33.25
CA ILE A 544 -33.75 -16.71 33.50
C ILE A 544 -32.87 -15.97 32.49
N PHE A 545 -33.13 -16.09 31.20
CA PHE A 545 -32.32 -15.42 30.17
C PHE A 545 -32.37 -13.91 30.28
N LYS A 546 -33.53 -13.32 30.56
CA LYS A 546 -33.64 -11.90 30.83
C LYS A 546 -32.80 -11.47 32.04
N LYS A 547 -32.65 -12.33 33.04
CA LYS A 547 -31.83 -12.01 34.21
C LYS A 547 -30.33 -12.19 33.97
N PHE A 548 -29.92 -13.11 33.10
CA PHE A 548 -28.51 -13.50 32.95
C PHE A 548 -27.87 -13.10 31.61
N LEU A 549 -28.65 -12.85 30.57
CA LEU A 549 -28.18 -12.52 29.23
C LEU A 549 -28.55 -11.10 28.80
N SER A 550 -29.54 -10.47 29.44
CA SER A 550 -29.93 -9.11 29.04
C SER A 550 -28.77 -8.14 29.18
N SER A 551 -28.51 -7.43 28.09
CA SER A 551 -27.54 -6.36 27.96
C SER A 551 -27.97 -5.46 26.82
N SER A 552 -27.27 -4.36 26.59
CA SER A 552 -27.49 -3.50 25.42
C SER A 552 -27.41 -4.18 24.07
N THR A 553 -26.58 -5.22 24.01
CA THR A 553 -26.39 -6.04 22.82
C THR A 553 -27.35 -7.21 22.78
N ILE A 554 -28.04 -7.56 23.88
CA ILE A 554 -28.91 -8.74 23.94
C ILE A 554 -30.20 -8.39 24.67
N ARG A 555 -31.33 -8.33 23.97
CA ARG A 555 -32.66 -8.09 24.56
C ARG A 555 -33.49 -9.37 24.54
N VAL A 556 -34.14 -9.67 25.66
CA VAL A 556 -35.02 -10.84 25.79
C VAL A 556 -36.46 -10.37 25.95
N VAL A 557 -37.28 -10.60 24.92
CA VAL A 557 -38.69 -10.18 24.86
C VAL A 557 -39.56 -11.42 24.65
N LYS A 558 -40.35 -11.79 25.67
CA LYS A 558 -41.15 -13.02 25.67
C LYS A 558 -40.27 -14.24 25.37
N ASN A 559 -40.56 -15.01 24.33
CA ASN A 559 -39.80 -16.17 23.90
C ASN A 559 -38.70 -15.84 22.88
N LYS A 560 -38.37 -14.56 22.65
CA LYS A 560 -37.38 -14.15 21.66
C LYS A 560 -36.16 -13.50 22.31
N ILE A 561 -34.99 -13.81 21.78
CA ILE A 561 -33.71 -13.17 22.09
C ILE A 561 -33.30 -12.39 20.85
N TYR A 562 -32.96 -11.12 20.99
CA TYR A 562 -32.39 -10.33 19.92
C TYR A 562 -30.97 -9.93 20.29
N ILE A 563 -30.02 -10.10 19.38
CA ILE A 563 -28.61 -9.78 19.57
C ILE A 563 -28.21 -8.69 18.56
N LYS A 564 -27.85 -7.51 19.02
CA LYS A 564 -27.38 -6.40 18.18
C LYS A 564 -25.92 -6.62 17.82
N VAL A 565 -25.61 -6.56 16.52
CA VAL A 565 -24.28 -6.89 15.97
C VAL A 565 -23.41 -5.63 15.75
N GLY A 566 -24.03 -4.44 15.79
CA GLY A 566 -23.38 -3.14 15.54
C GLY A 566 -23.99 -2.47 14.30
N ARG A 567 -24.00 -1.13 14.23
CA ARG A 567 -24.37 -0.42 13.00
C ARG A 567 -23.17 -0.50 12.05
N SER A 568 -23.38 -1.01 10.83
CA SER A 568 -22.45 -0.85 9.71
C SER A 568 -22.26 0.62 9.38
#